data_AF-A0A972Q8D8-F1
#
_entry.id   AF-A0A972Q8D8-F1
#
_cell.length_a   1.000
_cell.length_b   1.000
_cell.length_c   1.000
_cell.angle_alpha   90.00
_cell.angle_beta   90.00
_cell.angle_gamma   90.00
#
_symmetry.space_group_name_H-M   'P 1'
#
loop_
_entity.id
_entity.type
_entity.pdbx_description
1 polymer ?
#
loop_
_entity_poly.entity_id
_entity_poly.type
_entity_poly.pdbx_seq_one_letter_code
_entity_poly.pdbx_strand_id
1 'polypeptide(L)' 'MLMKFTLEYWLDDDWYIGKLKEVPGVFSQGRTLQELEENIRDAYSLMMSEEKYWIVK' A
#
# COMPACT_ATOMS: atom_id res chain seq x y z
N MET A 1 -18.32 5.65 -1.97
CA MET A 1 -17.99 4.65 -3.01
C MET A 1 -16.95 3.73 -2.41
N LEU A 2 -17.19 2.41 -2.38
CA LEU A 2 -16.18 1.44 -1.91
C LEU A 2 -15.22 1.18 -3.07
N MET A 3 -13.95 1.53 -2.92
CA MET A 3 -12.91 1.11 -3.86
C MET A 3 -12.39 -0.27 -3.42
N LYS A 4 -12.25 -1.17 -4.39
CA LYS A 4 -11.65 -2.49 -4.19
C LYS A 4 -10.30 -2.50 -4.90
N PHE A 5 -9.28 -2.92 -4.18
CA PHE A 5 -7.93 -3.08 -4.70
C PHE A 5 -7.48 -4.53 -4.58
N THR A 6 -6.54 -4.93 -5.43
CA THR A 6 -5.93 -6.25 -5.41
C THR A 6 -4.56 -6.15 -4.76
N LEU A 7 -4.39 -6.82 -3.62
CA LEU A 7 -3.10 -6.98 -2.97
C LEU A 7 -2.34 -8.17 -3.59
N GLU A 8 -1.22 -7.89 -4.24
CA GLU A 8 -0.24 -8.92 -4.60
C GLU A 8 0.81 -8.97 -3.49
N TYR A 9 1.07 -10.15 -2.94
CA TYR A 9 2.05 -10.33 -1.87
C TYR A 9 2.81 -11.65 -1.98
N TRP A 10 3.98 -11.68 -1.37
CA TRP A 10 4.82 -12.86 -1.22
C TRP A 10 5.51 -12.84 0.15
N LEU A 11 6.06 -13.98 0.54
CA LEU A 11 6.90 -14.09 1.72
C LEU A 11 8.37 -13.93 1.32
N ASP A 12 9.10 -13.14 2.08
CA ASP A 12 10.55 -12.98 2.02
C ASP A 12 11.09 -13.05 3.46
N ASP A 13 11.82 -14.13 3.77
CA ASP A 13 12.10 -14.55 5.15
C ASP A 13 10.84 -14.54 6.05
N ASP A 14 10.88 -13.81 7.17
CA ASP A 14 9.79 -13.65 8.14
C ASP A 14 8.91 -12.43 7.84
N TRP A 15 8.91 -11.94 6.60
CA TRP A 15 8.15 -10.75 6.19
C TRP A 15 7.19 -11.08 5.06
N TYR A 16 5.95 -10.59 5.20
CA TYR A 16 5.03 -10.42 4.09
C TYR A 16 5.39 -9.12 3.39
N ILE A 17 5.70 -9.19 2.10
CA ILE A 17 5.94 -8.02 1.23
C ILE A 17 4.80 -7.95 0.23
N GLY A 18 4.22 -6.77 0.02
CA GLY A 18 3.11 -6.62 -0.92
C GLY A 18 2.96 -5.24 -1.53
N LYS A 19 2.14 -5.18 -2.58
CA LYS A 19 1.81 -3.96 -3.33
C LYS A 19 0.38 -4.01 -3.85
N LEU A 20 -0.19 -2.83 -4.10
CA LEU A 20 -1.47 -2.74 -4.81
C LEU A 20 -1.24 -2.84 -6.32
N LYS A 21 -1.93 -3.77 -6.97
CA LYS A 21 -1.83 -3.97 -8.42
C LYS A 21 -2.26 -2.73 -9.21
N GLU A 22 -3.31 -2.06 -8.75
CA GLU A 22 -3.89 -0.89 -9.39
C GLU A 22 -3.09 0.40 -9.11
N VAL A 23 -2.25 0.40 -8.07
CA VAL A 23 -1.42 1.54 -7.69
C VAL A 23 -0.01 1.04 -7.40
N PRO A 24 0.83 0.80 -8.43
CA PRO A 24 2.14 0.16 -8.25
C PRO A 24 3.11 0.91 -7.32
N GLY A 25 2.89 2.21 -7.10
CA GLY A 25 3.66 3.02 -6.15
C GLY A 25 3.27 2.81 -4.68
N VAL A 26 2.19 2.07 -4.40
CA VAL A 26 1.77 1.70 -3.03
C VAL A 26 2.24 0.28 -2.75
N PHE A 27 3.29 0.19 -1.95
CA PHE A 27 3.89 -1.05 -1.49
C PHE A 27 4.28 -0.92 -0.02
N SER A 28 4.31 -2.04 0.69
CA SER A 28 4.73 -2.08 2.08
C SER A 28 5.09 -3.52 2.49
N GLN A 29 5.40 -3.71 3.77
CA GLN A 29 5.72 -5.00 4.36
C GLN A 29 5.13 -5.13 5.78
N GLY A 30 5.00 -6.35 6.29
CA GLY A 30 4.59 -6.63 7.67
C GLY A 30 5.01 -8.02 8.13
N ARG A 31 5.06 -8.28 9.44
CA ARG A 31 5.33 -9.62 10.02
C ARG A 31 4.13 -10.55 9.92
N THR A 32 2.95 -10.00 9.71
CA THR A 32 1.71 -10.76 9.47
C THR A 32 0.98 -10.19 8.26
N LEU A 33 0.07 -10.98 7.66
CA LEU A 33 -0.75 -10.50 6.56
C LEU A 33 -1.64 -9.31 6.97
N GLN A 34 -2.17 -9.31 8.20
CA GLN A 34 -2.94 -8.19 8.73
C GLN A 34 -2.10 -6.91 8.81
N GLU A 35 -0.89 -7.00 9.35
CA GLU A 35 0.03 -5.86 9.44
C GLU A 35 0.40 -5.34 8.05
N LEU A 36 0.64 -6.23 7.09
CA LEU A 36 0.86 -5.82 5.70
C LEU A 36 -0.34 -5.04 5.15
N GLU A 37 -1.58 -5.52 5.36
CA GLU A 37 -2.77 -4.81 4.91
C GLU A 37 -2.94 -3.43 5.56
N GLU A 38 -2.69 -3.32 6.87
CA GLU A 38 -2.72 -2.05 7.61
C GLU A 38 -1.68 -1.08 7.04
N ASN A 39 -0.43 -1.53 6.87
CA ASN A 39 0.65 -0.71 6.33
C ASN A 39 0.40 -0.29 4.86
N ILE A 40 -0.28 -1.12 4.06
CA ILE A 40 -0.70 -0.76 2.70
C ILE A 40 -1.77 0.33 2.71
N ARG A 41 -2.75 0.27 3.63
CA ARG A 41 -3.78 1.32 3.78
C ARG A 41 -3.15 2.65 4.18
N ASP A 42 -2.15 2.62 5.05
CA ASP A 42 -1.41 3.81 5.48
C ASP A 42 -0.58 4.38 4.32
N ALA A 43 0.15 3.55 3.59
CA ALA A 43 0.92 3.97 2.41
C ALA A 43 0.03 4.59 1.32
N TYR A 44 -1.14 3.98 1.05
CA TYR A 44 -2.13 4.54 0.13
C TYR A 44 -2.65 5.91 0.62
N SER A 45 -2.98 6.01 1.92
CA SER A 45 -3.50 7.24 2.51
C SER A 45 -2.46 8.36 2.45
N LEU A 46 -1.17 8.06 2.68
CA LEU A 46 -0.08 9.01 2.52
C LEU A 46 0.02 9.51 1.08
N MET A 47 0.04 8.61 0.10
CA MET A 47 0.13 8.98 -1.32
C MET A 47 -1.02 9.91 -1.74
N MET A 48 -2.25 9.58 -1.35
CA MET A 48 -3.43 10.40 -1.64
C MET A 48 -3.40 11.74 -0.89
N SER A 49 -2.72 11.81 0.26
CA SER A 49 -2.52 13.06 0.99
C SER A 49 -1.45 13.95 0.33
N GLU A 50 -0.38 13.36 -0.21
CA GLU A 50 0.69 14.08 -0.91
C GLU A 50 0.25 14.58 -2.29
N GLU A 51 -0.62 13.84 -3.00
CA GLU A 51 -1.23 14.30 -4.25
C GLU A 51 -1.99 15.63 -4.07
N LYS A 52 -2.49 15.89 -2.86
CA LYS A 52 -3.19 17.13 -2.51
C LYS A 52 -2.27 18.36 -2.40
N TYR A 53 -0.95 18.16 -2.26
CA TYR A 53 0.03 19.24 -2.03
C TYR A 53 1.05 19.42 -3.18
N TRP A 54 1.05 18.57 -4.20
CA TRP A 54 2.03 18.64 -5.29
C TRP A 54 1.51 19.17 -6.65
N ILE A 55 0.24 19.56 -6.78
CA ILE A 55 -0.22 20.28 -7.98
C ILE A 55 0.05 21.79 -7.83
N VAL A 56 1.32 22.20 -7.96
CA VAL A 56 1.76 23.47 -8.58
C VAL A 56 3.29 23.56 -8.57
N LYS A 57 3.91 23.41 -9.74
CA LYS A 57 5.00 24.29 -10.21
C LYS A 57 4.91 24.42 -11.73
#